data_AF-A0A380DTP0-F1
#
_entry.id   AF-A0A380DTP0-F1
#
_cell.length_a   1.000
_cell.length_b   1.000
_cell.length_c   1.000
_cell.angle_alpha   90.00
_cell.angle_beta   90.00
_cell.angle_gamma   90.00
#
_symmetry.space_group_name_H-M   'P 1'
#
loop_
_entity.id
_entity.type
_entity.pdbx_description
1 polymer ?
#
loop_
_entity_poly.entity_id
_entity_poly.type
_entity_poly.pdbx_seq_one_letter_code
_entity_poly.pdbx_strand_id
1 'polypeptide(L)'
;MGLDLNRKWSKLKTYGGKLVENIVQATARDLLAISIARLEALGFKIVGHVHDEVIVEIPRGSNGLKEIETIMNKPVDWAKGLNLNSDGFTSPFYMKD
;
A
#
# COMPACT_ATOMS: atom_id res chain seq x y z
N MET A 1 -24.66 0.73 -6.85
CA MET A 1 -24.44 0.66 -8.32
C MET A 1 -22.97 0.39 -8.56
N GLY A 2 -22.57 -0.08 -9.73
CA GLY A 2 -21.18 -0.37 -10.08
C GLY A 2 -21.02 -0.74 -11.55
N LEU A 3 -19.79 -1.01 -12.00
CA LEU A 3 -19.52 -1.51 -13.34
C LEU A 3 -19.95 -2.97 -13.48
N ASP A 4 -20.76 -3.29 -14.48
CA ASP A 4 -21.06 -4.67 -14.86
C ASP A 4 -19.94 -5.30 -15.71
N LEU A 5 -20.13 -6.55 -16.13
CA LEU A 5 -19.17 -7.29 -16.97
C LEU A 5 -18.89 -6.61 -18.32
N ASN A 6 -19.80 -5.76 -18.79
CA ASN A 6 -19.66 -4.97 -20.02
C ASN A 6 -19.14 -3.55 -19.73
N ARG A 7 -18.66 -3.30 -18.50
CA ARG A 7 -18.16 -2.00 -18.03
C ARG A 7 -19.21 -0.88 -18.11
N LYS A 8 -20.50 -1.22 -18.00
CA LYS A 8 -21.60 -0.24 -17.91
C LYS A 8 -21.98 -0.02 -16.44
N TRP A 9 -22.30 1.22 -16.09
CA TRP A 9 -22.79 1.55 -14.76
C TRP A 9 -24.21 1.02 -14.56
N SER A 10 -24.41 0.12 -13.60
CA SER A 10 -25.71 -0.52 -13.37
C SER A 10 -25.92 -0.93 -11.91
N LYS A 11 -27.10 -1.47 -11.60
CA LYS A 11 -27.36 -2.13 -10.31
C LYS A 11 -26.74 -3.53 -10.33
N LEU A 12 -25.79 -3.76 -9.43
CA LEU A 12 -25.15 -5.06 -9.25
C LEU A 12 -25.81 -5.80 -8.09
N LYS A 13 -25.95 -7.13 -8.22
CA LYS A 13 -26.25 -7.98 -7.07
C LYS A 13 -25.06 -7.95 -6.10
N THR A 14 -25.34 -7.96 -4.80
CA THR A 14 -24.34 -8.03 -3.74
C THR A 14 -24.42 -9.38 -3.04
N TYR A 15 -23.33 -9.80 -2.43
CA TYR A 15 -23.24 -11.02 -1.62
C TYR A 15 -22.14 -10.84 -0.57
N GLY A 16 -22.14 -11.69 0.45
CA GLY A 16 -21.24 -11.56 1.60
C GLY A 16 -19.75 -11.46 1.21
N GLY A 17 -19.28 -12.34 0.32
CA GLY A 17 -17.90 -12.32 -0.15
C GLY A 17 -17.47 -10.99 -0.79
N LYS A 18 -18.34 -10.38 -1.60
CA LYS A 18 -18.07 -9.06 -2.21
C LYS A 18 -17.94 -7.95 -1.17
N LEU A 19 -18.73 -7.98 -0.10
CA LEU A 19 -18.64 -6.99 0.98
C LEU A 19 -17.33 -7.15 1.76
N VAL A 20 -16.98 -8.40 2.10
CA VAL A 20 -15.74 -8.71 2.82
C VAL A 20 -14.52 -8.29 1.99
N GLU A 21 -14.47 -8.69 0.71
CA GLU A 21 -13.40 -8.32 -0.21
C GLU A 21 -13.20 -6.80 -0.28
N ASN A 22 -14.28 -6.05 -0.49
CA ASN A 22 -14.21 -4.60 -0.59
C ASN A 22 -13.71 -3.93 0.69
N ILE A 23 -14.19 -4.39 1.87
CA ILE A 23 -13.78 -3.83 3.15
C ILE A 23 -12.30 -4.12 3.42
N VAL A 24 -11.84 -5.34 3.15
CA VAL A 24 -10.44 -5.73 3.34
C VAL A 24 -9.53 -4.93 2.41
N GLN A 25 -9.86 -4.82 1.11
CA GLN A 25 -9.07 -4.03 0.16
C GLN A 25 -9.04 -2.54 0.50
N ALA A 26 -10.18 -1.97 0.91
CA ALA A 26 -10.24 -0.56 1.34
C ALA A 26 -9.36 -0.32 2.57
N THR A 27 -9.43 -1.21 3.56
CA THR A 27 -8.61 -1.12 4.78
C THR A 27 -7.12 -1.21 4.46
N ALA A 28 -6.72 -2.16 3.60
CA ALA A 28 -5.33 -2.29 3.16
C ALA A 28 -4.84 -1.02 2.42
N ARG A 29 -5.69 -0.44 1.56
CA ARG A 29 -5.36 0.79 0.85
C ARG A 29 -5.16 1.99 1.79
N ASP A 30 -6.00 2.12 2.81
CA ASP A 30 -5.90 3.20 3.79
C ASP A 30 -4.61 3.09 4.62
N LEU A 31 -4.23 1.87 5.02
CA LEU A 31 -2.97 1.61 5.71
C LEU A 31 -1.77 2.01 4.84
N LEU A 32 -1.75 1.59 3.57
CA LEU A 32 -0.68 1.94 2.63
C LEU A 32 -0.61 3.46 2.41
N ALA A 33 -1.76 4.13 2.26
CA ALA A 33 -1.81 5.57 2.03
C ALA A 33 -1.21 6.36 3.21
N ILE A 34 -1.45 5.91 4.44
CA ILE A 34 -0.85 6.52 5.64
C ILE A 34 0.67 6.33 5.65
N SER A 35 1.16 5.13 5.28
CA SER A 35 2.59 4.88 5.20
C SER A 35 3.29 5.69 4.11
N ILE A 36 2.65 5.83 2.93
CA ILE A 36 3.09 6.73 1.84
C ILE A 36 3.21 8.16 2.35
N ALA A 37 2.17 8.68 3.01
CA ALA A 37 2.19 10.06 3.53
C ALA A 37 3.32 10.28 4.56
N ARG A 38 3.63 9.26 5.39
CA ARG A 38 4.75 9.31 6.35
C ARG A 38 6.11 9.34 5.64
N LEU A 39 6.26 8.56 4.58
CA LEU A 39 7.49 8.53 3.77
C LEU A 39 7.71 9.87 3.07
N GLU A 40 6.68 10.43 2.43
CA GLU A 40 6.74 11.73 1.77
C GLU A 40 7.08 12.86 2.76
N ALA A 41 6.49 12.84 3.95
CA ALA A 41 6.79 13.82 5.01
C ALA A 41 8.25 13.78 5.49
N LEU A 42 8.95 12.65 5.29
CA LEU A 42 10.37 12.47 5.60
C LEU A 42 11.29 12.71 4.39
N GLY A 43 10.73 13.11 3.24
CA GLY A 43 11.48 13.47 2.03
C GLY A 43 11.86 12.28 1.14
N PHE A 44 11.30 11.09 1.37
CA PHE A 44 11.51 9.96 0.47
C PHE A 44 10.83 10.20 -0.88
N LYS A 45 11.57 9.96 -1.97
CA LYS A 45 11.05 10.10 -3.33
C LYS A 45 10.37 8.82 -3.78
N ILE A 46 9.06 8.76 -3.58
CA ILE A 46 8.23 7.66 -4.07
C ILE A 46 7.99 7.86 -5.57
N VAL A 47 8.37 6.88 -6.38
CA VAL A 47 8.23 6.91 -7.85
C VAL A 47 7.09 6.04 -8.36
N GLY A 48 6.49 5.23 -7.49
CA GLY A 48 5.30 4.44 -7.80
C GLY A 48 4.85 3.59 -6.62
N HIS A 49 3.68 2.98 -6.75
CA HIS A 49 3.19 1.95 -5.83
C HIS A 49 2.35 0.93 -6.60
N VAL A 50 2.43 -0.34 -6.23
CA VAL A 50 1.74 -1.46 -6.90
C VAL A 50 1.16 -2.36 -5.83
N HIS A 51 -0.16 -2.55 -5.83
CA HIS A 51 -0.85 -3.24 -4.72
C HIS A 51 -0.48 -2.62 -3.35
N ASP A 52 0.22 -3.37 -2.51
CA ASP A 52 0.75 -3.01 -1.19
C ASP A 52 2.23 -2.59 -1.21
N GLU A 53 2.87 -2.59 -2.38
CA GLU A 53 4.27 -2.21 -2.56
C GLU A 53 4.44 -0.71 -2.81
N VAL A 54 5.52 -0.13 -2.27
CA VAL A 54 6.00 1.23 -2.60
C VAL A 54 7.36 1.14 -3.29
N ILE A 55 7.53 1.91 -4.36
CA ILE A 55 8.78 1.99 -5.11
C ILE A 55 9.41 3.34 -4.80
N VAL A 56 10.60 3.32 -4.21
CA VAL A 56 11.28 4.52 -3.70
C VAL A 56 12.68 4.63 -4.26
N GLU A 57 13.04 5.79 -4.77
CA GLU A 57 14.44 6.08 -5.15
C GLU A 57 15.25 6.49 -3.92
N ILE A 58 16.34 5.77 -3.66
CA ILE A 58 17.25 6.03 -2.56
C ILE A 58 18.71 6.08 -3.04
N PRO A 59 19.61 6.82 -2.38
CA PRO A 59 21.02 6.83 -2.74
C PRO A 59 21.66 5.44 -2.61
N ARG A 60 22.50 5.07 -3.58
CA ARG A 60 23.20 3.77 -3.58
C ARG A 60 24.10 3.65 -2.35
N GLY A 61 23.99 2.54 -1.62
CA GLY A 61 24.75 2.28 -0.39
C GLY A 61 24.21 2.98 0.86
N SER A 62 23.08 3.68 0.76
CA SER A 62 22.39 4.22 1.94
C SER A 62 21.67 3.12 2.74
N ASN A 63 21.27 3.45 3.97
CA ASN A 63 20.42 2.62 4.82
C ASN A 63 18.92 2.82 4.54
N GLY A 64 18.56 3.36 3.36
CA GLY A 64 17.20 3.79 3.04
C GLY A 64 16.15 2.67 3.13
N LEU A 65 16.49 1.44 2.73
CA LEU A 65 15.57 0.30 2.81
C LEU A 65 15.07 0.07 4.25
N LYS A 66 16.00 -0.01 5.20
CA LYS A 66 15.69 -0.25 6.62
C LYS A 66 14.88 0.89 7.24
N GLU A 67 15.16 2.13 6.84
CA GLU A 67 14.39 3.30 7.28
C GLU A 67 12.95 3.25 6.74
N ILE A 68 12.78 2.92 5.46
CA ILE A 68 11.47 2.74 4.82
C ILE A 68 10.69 1.64 5.53
N GLU A 69 11.28 0.47 5.77
CA GLU A 69 10.64 -0.63 6.49
C GLU A 69 10.19 -0.19 7.89
N THR A 70 11.06 0.52 8.61
CA THR A 70 10.74 1.04 9.94
C THR A 70 9.54 1.99 9.92
N ILE A 71 9.40 2.80 8.86
CA ILE A 71 8.29 3.73 8.69
C ILE A 71 7.00 3.00 8.30
N MET A 72 7.10 2.03 7.39
CA MET A 72 5.97 1.21 6.93
C MET A 72 5.38 0.35 8.06
N ASN A 73 6.21 -0.08 9.01
CA ASN A 73 5.79 -0.90 10.17
C ASN A 73 5.18 -0.08 11.31
N LYS A 74 5.15 1.26 11.22
CA LYS A 74 4.62 2.10 12.30
C LYS A 74 3.12 1.85 12.49
N PRO A 75 2.64 1.67 13.73
CA PRO A 75 1.22 1.46 14.00
C PRO A 75 0.39 2.67 13.53
N VAL A 76 -0.87 2.43 13.22
CA VAL A 76 -1.82 3.45 12.77
C VAL A 76 -2.82 3.72 13.89
N ASP A 77 -3.13 4.99 14.15
CA ASP A 77 -3.89 5.42 15.34
C ASP A 77 -5.28 4.82 15.45
N TRP A 78 -5.95 4.57 14.31
CA TRP A 78 -7.27 3.93 14.27
C TRP A 78 -7.19 2.39 14.25
N ALA A 79 -6.02 1.81 13.98
CA ALA A 79 -5.77 0.37 13.93
C ALA A 79 -4.73 -0.07 14.97
N LYS A 80 -4.87 0.43 16.21
CA LYS A 80 -3.97 0.06 17.31
C LYS A 80 -3.98 -1.45 17.52
N GLY A 81 -2.79 -2.05 17.57
CA GLY A 81 -2.61 -3.49 17.75
C GLY A 81 -2.61 -4.30 16.46
N LEU A 82 -2.91 -3.69 15.30
CA LEU A 82 -2.64 -4.33 14.01
C LEU A 82 -1.13 -4.40 13.79
N ASN A 83 -0.62 -5.63 13.64
CA ASN A 83 0.80 -5.85 13.39
C ASN A 83 1.10 -5.59 11.91
N LEU A 84 1.77 -4.47 11.62
CA LEU A 84 2.21 -4.09 10.28
C LEU A 84 3.68 -4.48 10.12
N ASN A 85 3.94 -5.32 9.12
CA ASN A 85 5.28 -5.72 8.71
C ASN A 85 5.44 -5.47 7.21
N SER A 86 6.61 -5.02 6.82
CA SER A 86 7.04 -4.86 5.44
C SER A 86 8.32 -5.66 5.22
N ASP A 87 8.45 -6.19 4.01
CA ASP A 87 9.69 -6.76 3.49
C ASP A 87 10.05 -6.02 2.21
N GLY A 88 11.32 -6.00 1.84
CA GLY A 88 11.77 -5.27 0.67
C GLY A 88 13.20 -5.55 0.27
N PHE A 89 13.56 -5.10 -0.92
CA PHE A 89 14.90 -5.24 -1.46
C PHE A 89 15.29 -4.00 -2.26
N THR A 90 16.60 -3.85 -2.50
CA THR A 90 17.13 -2.80 -3.38
C THR A 90 17.53 -3.38 -4.72
N SER A 91 17.16 -2.71 -5.81
CA SER A 91 17.55 -3.08 -7.17
C SER A 91 17.83 -1.83 -8.02
N PRO A 92 18.74 -1.88 -9.02
CA PRO A 92 18.95 -0.77 -9.95
C PRO A 92 17.75 -0.48 -10.86
N PHE A 93 16.82 -1.42 -10.99
CA PHE A 93 15.59 -1.29 -11.79
C PHE A 93 14.44 -2.00 -11.09
N TYR A 94 13.22 -1.60 -11.40
CA TYR A 94 12.03 -2.26 -10.89
C TYR A 94 12.02 -3.73 -11.31
N MET A 95 11.96 -4.62 -10.32
CA MET A 95 11.71 -6.04 -10.51
C MET A 95 10.45 -6.34 -9.73
N LYS A 96 9.51 -7.02 -10.38
CA LYS A 96 8.37 -7.57 -9.66
C LYS A 96 8.82 -8.89 -9.06
N ASP A 97 8.68 -9.03 -7.75
CA ASP A 97 8.75 -10.34 -7.09
C ASP A 97 7.41 -11.09 -7.26
#